data_AF-A0A2E7ZFH7-F1
#
_entry.id   AF-A0A2E7ZFH7-F1
#
_cell.length_a   1.000
_cell.length_b   1.000
_cell.length_c   1.000
_cell.angle_alpha   90.00
_cell.angle_beta   90.00
_cell.angle_gamma   90.00
#
_symmetry.space_group_name_H-M   'P 1'
#
loop_
_entity.id
_entity.type
_entity.pdbx_description
1 polymer ?
#
loop_
_entity_poly.entity_id
_entity_poly.type
_entity_poly.pdbx_seq_one_letter_code
_entity_poly.pdbx_strand_id
1 'polypeptide(L)'
;MHTISRLGLSLGVFLCLLLPITENQAASQNNLQNKSTAIDGSRVALLIGNGDYRSLYLKDAVPSVRQLEGVLRELGFEVARLENSTQKQLKRSIDDFGRRLSQGGIGFFYYFGHAMAHDSGNYLIPVDASADSENEVEYDAVRSSRVLAQMESAKTSANLLVLDACHGNPFSRYFQPRNKGLVPMTSPANTLIAYSRAPGCNLDDSPADLYVLELIRHLSMPGLDVEELFQKVRSEVYRKSGSKQIPWDASSLTGKVYLNPENAEKMVASAIGGSEISEEKDPFKAARLRNLESMKKTFSQAFGYEKRNISPSLKIEAWRCFLLEFAGDNPFSNDDERMREEAHKRIAHWETALVEPDTESLAAEARAAAFRIEPDPSAVQGPIFLDPNTQLMWQREDDGLQRSWLEAADYCESLELSGYGDWRLPKIAELTDIVDPHEYDPAINVDLFPNTKTSTYWSSTEDEDDLDYALHVNFKCGYMFHYEKTGRDYVRCVRMNP
;
A
#
# COMPACT_ATOMS: atom_id res chain seq x y z
N MET A 1 -38.23 -96.39 12.76
CA MET A 1 -39.60 -95.88 12.99
C MET A 1 -39.44 -94.53 13.68
N HIS A 2 -39.51 -93.44 12.91
CA HIS A 2 -40.67 -92.52 12.84
C HIS A 2 -40.73 -91.59 14.08
N THR A 3 -40.87 -90.28 14.04
CA THR A 3 -40.98 -89.23 12.99
C THR A 3 -41.12 -87.89 13.75
N ILE A 4 -40.48 -86.83 13.23
CA ILE A 4 -41.05 -85.48 12.96
C ILE A 4 -41.63 -84.63 14.13
N SER A 5 -40.94 -83.51 14.38
CA SER A 5 -41.39 -82.09 14.35
C SER A 5 -42.75 -81.68 14.91
N ARG A 6 -42.78 -80.58 15.70
CA ARG A 6 -43.62 -79.40 15.37
C ARG A 6 -43.30 -78.15 16.21
N LEU A 7 -43.07 -77.05 15.48
CA LEU A 7 -43.27 -75.65 15.87
C LEU A 7 -44.68 -75.40 16.41
N GLY A 8 -44.79 -74.44 17.34
CA GLY A 8 -46.05 -73.82 17.75
C GLY A 8 -45.83 -72.39 18.24
N LEU A 9 -46.08 -71.42 17.35
CA LEU A 9 -46.40 -70.02 17.67
C LEU A 9 -47.67 -69.97 18.54
N SER A 10 -47.81 -68.96 19.41
CA SER A 10 -48.96 -68.02 19.41
C SER A 10 -49.13 -67.25 20.74
N LEU A 11 -49.18 -65.92 20.58
CA LEU A 11 -50.02 -64.89 21.24
C LEU A 11 -50.19 -64.79 22.76
N GLY A 12 -49.99 -63.54 23.21
CA GLY A 12 -50.79 -62.88 24.24
C GLY A 12 -49.92 -62.09 25.22
N VAL A 13 -50.12 -60.81 25.55
CA VAL A 13 -51.10 -59.77 25.22
C VAL A 13 -50.37 -58.47 25.61
N PHE A 14 -50.15 -57.54 24.67
CA PHE A 14 -49.59 -56.22 24.99
C PHE A 14 -50.75 -55.29 25.32
N LEU A 15 -50.78 -54.78 26.56
CA LEU A 15 -51.78 -53.82 27.01
C LEU A 15 -51.40 -52.43 26.50
N CYS A 16 -52.20 -51.91 25.57
CA CYS A 16 -52.16 -50.53 25.08
C CYS A 16 -52.41 -49.54 26.24
N LEU A 17 -51.42 -48.69 26.52
CA LEU A 17 -51.66 -47.35 27.07
C LEU A 17 -51.33 -46.35 25.96
N LEU A 18 -52.39 -45.72 25.45
CA LEU A 18 -52.34 -44.56 24.57
C LEU A 18 -51.95 -43.32 25.38
N LEU A 19 -51.14 -42.45 24.73
CA LEU A 19 -51.04 -40.98 24.81
C LEU A 19 -49.56 -40.50 24.87
N PRO A 20 -49.22 -39.33 24.29
CA PRO A 20 -49.44 -38.88 22.92
C PRO A 20 -48.10 -38.63 22.19
N ILE A 21 -48.19 -38.57 20.86
CA ILE A 21 -47.11 -38.25 19.92
C ILE A 21 -46.56 -36.85 20.22
N THR A 22 -45.26 -36.75 20.47
CA THR A 22 -44.49 -35.55 20.12
C THR A 22 -43.29 -35.98 19.28
N GLU A 23 -43.29 -35.52 18.04
CA GLU A 23 -42.16 -35.60 17.12
C GLU A 23 -40.95 -34.91 17.75
N ASN A 24 -39.84 -35.63 17.87
CA ASN A 24 -38.54 -35.00 17.68
C ASN A 24 -37.53 -36.02 17.16
N GLN A 25 -37.67 -36.39 15.88
CA GLN A 25 -36.56 -36.88 15.09
C GLN A 25 -35.87 -35.68 14.45
N ALA A 26 -34.75 -35.24 15.03
CA ALA A 26 -33.67 -34.62 14.29
C ALA A 26 -32.42 -34.53 15.18
N ALA A 27 -31.25 -34.73 14.56
CA ALA A 27 -29.90 -34.54 15.10
C ALA A 27 -29.23 -35.76 15.77
N SER A 28 -29.11 -36.87 15.03
CA SER A 28 -27.98 -37.80 15.20
C SER A 28 -27.39 -38.21 13.84
N GLN A 29 -27.16 -37.25 12.96
CA GLN A 29 -26.30 -37.37 11.78
C GLN A 29 -25.77 -35.96 11.46
N ASN A 30 -24.61 -35.60 12.00
CA ASN A 30 -23.72 -34.53 11.51
C ASN A 30 -22.45 -34.44 12.37
N ASN A 31 -21.80 -35.58 12.65
CA ASN A 31 -20.53 -35.61 13.40
C ASN A 31 -19.38 -36.22 12.59
N LEU A 32 -19.43 -36.08 11.26
CA LEU A 32 -18.40 -36.50 10.32
C LEU A 32 -18.30 -35.51 9.15
N GLN A 33 -18.13 -34.21 9.42
CA GLN A 33 -17.59 -33.22 8.47
C GLN A 33 -17.56 -31.83 9.12
N ASN A 34 -16.62 -31.63 10.06
CA ASN A 34 -15.98 -30.33 10.28
C ASN A 34 -14.82 -30.49 11.28
N LYS A 35 -13.84 -31.30 10.92
CA LYS A 35 -12.47 -31.07 11.39
C LYS A 35 -11.86 -30.07 10.40
N SER A 36 -12.26 -28.81 10.54
CA SER A 36 -11.44 -27.71 10.02
C SER A 36 -10.11 -27.83 10.73
N THR A 37 -9.09 -28.29 10.01
CA THR A 37 -7.71 -28.31 10.48
C THR A 37 -7.28 -26.87 10.67
N ALA A 38 -7.47 -26.34 11.88
CA ALA A 38 -6.68 -25.24 12.37
C ALA A 38 -5.20 -25.63 12.14
N ILE A 39 -4.48 -24.82 11.36
CA ILE A 39 -3.06 -25.02 11.05
C ILE A 39 -2.31 -24.87 12.38
N ASP A 40 -1.99 -25.98 13.04
CA ASP A 40 -1.23 -26.07 14.31
C ASP A 40 0.28 -25.89 14.08
N GLY A 41 0.65 -25.02 13.15
CA GLY A 41 2.05 -24.82 12.73
C GLY A 41 2.39 -23.34 12.67
N SER A 42 3.60 -22.99 13.12
CA SER A 42 4.09 -21.62 13.11
C SER A 42 4.13 -21.02 11.70
N ARG A 43 3.76 -19.75 11.58
CA ARG A 43 3.88 -18.97 10.34
C ARG A 43 5.14 -18.12 10.47
N VAL A 44 6.14 -18.35 9.62
CA VAL A 44 7.42 -17.65 9.71
C VAL A 44 7.73 -17.01 8.38
N ALA A 45 8.14 -15.74 8.41
CA ALA A 45 8.53 -15.00 7.23
C ALA A 45 9.96 -14.45 7.31
N LEU A 46 10.67 -14.48 6.19
CA LEU A 46 11.95 -13.79 6.01
C LEU A 46 11.81 -12.82 4.82
N LEU A 47 11.92 -11.52 5.10
CA LEU A 47 11.82 -10.46 4.10
C LEU A 47 13.18 -9.78 3.94
N ILE A 48 13.64 -9.60 2.71
CA ILE A 48 14.93 -8.97 2.41
C ILE A 48 14.70 -7.88 1.37
N GLY A 49 15.06 -6.64 1.73
CA GLY A 49 15.07 -5.49 0.83
C GLY A 49 16.49 -4.96 0.65
N ASN A 50 17.12 -5.24 -0.47
CA ASN A 50 18.45 -4.74 -0.80
C ASN A 50 18.33 -3.68 -1.90
N GLY A 51 18.64 -2.42 -1.56
CA GLY A 51 18.57 -1.29 -2.49
C GLY A 51 19.86 -0.49 -2.63
N ASP A 52 20.70 -0.44 -1.59
CA ASP A 52 21.91 0.40 -1.53
C ASP A 52 23.13 -0.22 -2.25
N TYR A 53 22.98 -0.54 -3.53
CA TYR A 53 24.09 -1.02 -4.37
C TYR A 53 24.92 0.15 -4.91
N ARG A 54 26.24 -0.03 -4.96
CA ARG A 54 27.19 1.00 -5.45
C ARG A 54 26.92 1.50 -6.87
N SER A 55 26.38 0.66 -7.75
CA SER A 55 26.28 0.92 -9.20
C SER A 55 24.86 0.96 -9.74
N LEU A 56 23.88 0.40 -9.02
CA LEU A 56 22.51 0.26 -9.49
C LEU A 56 21.53 0.29 -8.31
N TYR A 57 21.31 1.49 -7.78
CA TYR A 57 20.46 1.74 -6.62
C TYR A 57 18.99 1.38 -6.87
N LEU A 58 18.35 0.69 -5.91
CA LEU A 58 16.91 0.40 -5.93
C LEU A 58 16.23 1.11 -4.75
N LYS A 59 15.72 2.31 -5.02
CA LYS A 59 15.13 3.19 -3.99
C LYS A 59 13.93 2.58 -3.27
N ASP A 60 13.16 1.74 -3.96
CA ASP A 60 11.88 1.23 -3.45
C ASP A 60 12.03 -0.07 -2.63
N ALA A 61 13.19 -0.74 -2.70
CA ALA A 61 13.38 -2.06 -2.09
C ALA A 61 13.16 -2.07 -0.56
N VAL A 62 13.71 -1.09 0.16
CA VAL A 62 13.58 -0.97 1.61
C VAL A 62 12.17 -0.54 2.04
N PRO A 63 11.57 0.54 1.50
CA PRO A 63 10.18 0.90 1.80
C PRO A 63 9.19 -0.24 1.56
N SER A 64 9.32 -0.98 0.45
CA SER A 64 8.39 -2.05 0.11
C SER A 64 8.42 -3.22 1.09
N VAL A 65 9.60 -3.67 1.55
CA VAL A 65 9.67 -4.77 2.52
C VAL A 65 9.16 -4.38 3.90
N ARG A 66 9.24 -3.09 4.27
CA ARG A 66 8.61 -2.57 5.50
C ARG A 66 7.08 -2.62 5.41
N GLN A 67 6.51 -2.27 4.25
CA GLN A 67 5.07 -2.36 4.04
C GLN A 67 4.59 -3.81 4.06
N LEU A 68 5.31 -4.71 3.39
CA LEU A 68 4.99 -6.14 3.36
C LEU A 68 5.12 -6.79 4.75
N GLU A 69 6.09 -6.36 5.57
CA GLU A 69 6.23 -6.80 6.96
C GLU A 69 4.95 -6.53 7.76
N GLY A 70 4.37 -5.33 7.64
CA GLY A 70 3.13 -4.96 8.34
C GLY A 70 2.00 -5.95 8.04
N VAL A 71 1.73 -6.20 6.76
CA VAL A 71 0.67 -7.12 6.32
C VAL A 71 0.93 -8.55 6.79
N LEU A 72 2.16 -9.06 6.67
CA LEU A 72 2.44 -10.44 7.08
C LEU A 72 2.33 -10.62 8.60
N ARG A 73 2.71 -9.61 9.40
CA ARG A 73 2.49 -9.62 10.86
C ARG A 73 1.00 -9.65 11.20
N GLU A 74 0.18 -8.86 10.51
CA GLU A 74 -1.29 -8.88 10.64
C GLU A 74 -1.87 -10.27 10.30
N LEU A 75 -1.26 -10.99 9.35
CA LEU A 75 -1.62 -12.37 8.97
C LEU A 75 -1.02 -13.45 9.90
N GLY A 76 -0.47 -13.04 11.04
CA GLY A 76 0.05 -13.93 12.09
C GLY A 76 1.42 -14.52 11.80
N PHE A 77 2.20 -13.95 10.87
CA PHE A 77 3.58 -14.38 10.65
C PHE A 77 4.53 -13.78 11.70
N GLU A 78 5.44 -14.61 12.18
CA GLU A 78 6.67 -14.16 12.80
C GLU A 78 7.63 -13.68 11.70
N VAL A 79 7.82 -12.37 11.58
CA VAL A 79 8.59 -11.77 10.49
C VAL A 79 10.00 -11.38 10.94
N ALA A 80 11.01 -11.89 10.23
CA ALA A 80 12.37 -11.37 10.24
C ALA A 80 12.60 -10.53 8.98
N ARG A 81 13.01 -9.26 9.14
CA ARG A 81 13.32 -8.36 8.03
C ARG A 81 14.80 -8.00 7.99
N LEU A 82 15.39 -7.96 6.79
CA LEU A 82 16.71 -7.41 6.52
C LEU A 82 16.63 -6.29 5.49
N GLU A 83 17.42 -5.25 5.71
CA GLU A 83 17.60 -4.12 4.80
C GLU A 83 19.07 -4.00 4.43
N ASN A 84 19.36 -3.81 3.15
CA ASN A 84 20.71 -3.59 2.62
C ASN A 84 21.74 -4.57 3.21
N SER A 85 21.41 -5.85 3.10
CA SER A 85 22.12 -6.93 3.77
C SER A 85 23.39 -7.34 3.04
N THR A 86 24.43 -7.60 3.84
CA THR A 86 25.68 -8.23 3.40
C THR A 86 25.49 -9.72 3.11
N GLN A 87 26.40 -10.32 2.36
CA GLN A 87 26.37 -11.76 2.07
C GLN A 87 26.30 -12.61 3.35
N LYS A 88 27.07 -12.23 4.36
CA LYS A 88 27.11 -12.92 5.65
C LYS A 88 25.79 -12.82 6.40
N GLN A 89 25.14 -11.65 6.39
CA GLN A 89 23.83 -11.46 6.99
C GLN A 89 22.77 -12.30 6.27
N LEU A 90 22.74 -12.29 4.93
CA LEU A 90 21.83 -13.12 4.14
C LEU A 90 21.95 -14.61 4.49
N LYS A 91 23.17 -15.16 4.43
CA LYS A 91 23.41 -16.59 4.70
C LYS A 91 22.93 -16.98 6.10
N ARG A 92 23.26 -16.17 7.12
CA ARG A 92 22.84 -16.41 8.50
C ARG A 92 21.34 -16.31 8.68
N SER A 93 20.71 -15.28 8.13
CA SER A 93 19.27 -15.10 8.27
C SER A 93 18.46 -16.17 7.54
N ILE A 94 18.95 -16.70 6.41
CA ILE A 94 18.34 -17.86 5.75
C ILE A 94 18.44 -19.11 6.63
N ASP A 95 19.58 -19.34 7.27
CA ASP A 95 19.74 -20.48 8.19
C ASP A 95 18.86 -20.31 9.44
N ASP A 96 18.75 -19.10 9.98
CA ASP A 96 17.89 -18.77 11.12
C ASP A 96 16.40 -18.93 10.77
N PHE A 97 16.01 -18.52 9.56
CA PHE A 97 14.67 -18.75 9.02
C PHE A 97 14.37 -20.25 8.96
N GLY A 98 15.27 -21.06 8.40
CA GLY A 98 15.13 -22.52 8.35
C GLY A 98 14.96 -23.16 9.73
N ARG A 99 15.68 -22.66 10.75
CA ARG A 99 15.57 -23.15 12.13
C ARG A 99 14.24 -22.80 12.81
N ARG A 100 13.58 -21.72 12.39
CA ARG A 100 12.28 -21.28 12.92
C ARG A 100 11.11 -21.98 12.23
N LEU A 101 11.30 -22.44 10.99
CA LEU A 101 10.29 -23.24 10.31
C LEU A 101 10.01 -24.53 11.09
N SER A 102 8.74 -24.86 11.23
CA SER A 102 8.28 -26.08 11.92
C SER A 102 7.45 -26.96 11.00
N GLN A 103 7.47 -28.27 11.24
CA GLN A 103 6.59 -29.21 10.55
C GLN A 103 5.13 -28.76 10.64
N GLY A 104 4.41 -28.78 9.52
CA GLY A 104 3.02 -28.32 9.44
C GLY A 104 2.82 -26.79 9.42
N GLY A 105 3.87 -25.99 9.63
CA GLY A 105 3.83 -24.53 9.55
C GLY A 105 3.83 -23.97 8.13
N ILE A 106 3.82 -22.64 8.00
CA ILE A 106 3.90 -21.93 6.71
C ILE A 106 5.18 -21.10 6.67
N GLY A 107 6.02 -21.34 5.66
CA GLY A 107 7.22 -20.54 5.40
C GLY A 107 6.98 -19.51 4.29
N PHE A 108 7.30 -18.24 4.54
CA PHE A 108 7.22 -17.17 3.54
C PHE A 108 8.58 -16.48 3.37
N PHE A 109 9.20 -16.61 2.21
CA PHE A 109 10.42 -15.87 1.89
C PHE A 109 10.13 -14.89 0.79
N TYR A 110 10.55 -13.63 0.99
CA TYR A 110 10.42 -12.59 -0.01
C TYR A 110 11.74 -11.82 -0.14
N TYR A 111 12.20 -11.67 -1.38
CA TYR A 111 13.41 -10.94 -1.70
C TYR A 111 13.10 -9.86 -2.74
N PHE A 112 13.42 -8.60 -2.40
CA PHE A 112 13.45 -7.47 -3.32
C PHE A 112 14.88 -6.97 -3.45
N GLY A 113 15.48 -7.17 -4.64
CA GLY A 113 16.81 -6.69 -4.94
C GLY A 113 17.32 -7.16 -6.31
N HIS A 114 18.61 -6.98 -6.57
CA HIS A 114 19.26 -7.58 -7.73
C HIS A 114 19.43 -9.08 -7.52
N ALA A 115 19.13 -9.85 -8.56
CA ALA A 115 19.39 -11.27 -8.62
C ALA A 115 19.74 -11.63 -10.06
N MET A 116 20.56 -12.67 -10.22
CA MET A 116 20.97 -13.13 -11.55
C MET A 116 21.11 -14.64 -11.59
N ALA A 117 20.95 -15.18 -12.78
CA ALA A 117 21.28 -16.56 -13.06
C ALA A 117 22.76 -16.70 -13.41
N HIS A 118 23.38 -17.74 -12.86
CA HIS A 118 24.65 -18.29 -13.29
C HIS A 118 24.43 -19.79 -13.62
N ASP A 119 25.39 -20.48 -14.25
CA ASP A 119 25.23 -21.85 -14.79
C ASP A 119 24.62 -22.86 -13.80
N SER A 120 24.79 -22.59 -12.51
CA SER A 120 24.38 -23.46 -11.42
C SER A 120 23.11 -23.01 -10.69
N GLY A 121 22.44 -21.94 -11.14
CA GLY A 121 21.12 -21.51 -10.64
C GLY A 121 20.99 -20.00 -10.42
N ASN A 122 19.95 -19.61 -9.68
CA ASN A 122 19.69 -18.21 -9.31
C ASN A 122 20.46 -17.79 -8.06
N TYR A 123 20.98 -16.57 -8.08
CA TYR A 123 21.75 -15.95 -7.01
C TYR A 123 21.14 -14.61 -6.59
N LEU A 124 20.96 -14.44 -5.29
CA LEU A 124 20.56 -13.19 -4.63
C LEU A 124 21.83 -12.35 -4.40
N ILE A 125 21.83 -11.11 -4.86
CA ILE A 125 23.01 -10.22 -4.78
C ILE A 125 22.92 -9.38 -3.50
N PRO A 126 23.83 -9.55 -2.52
CA PRO A 126 23.93 -8.66 -1.37
C PRO A 126 24.53 -7.31 -1.76
N VAL A 127 24.34 -6.28 -0.92
CA VAL A 127 24.82 -4.92 -1.22
C VAL A 127 26.35 -4.80 -1.19
N ASP A 128 27.04 -5.74 -0.52
CA ASP A 128 28.50 -5.80 -0.43
C ASP A 128 29.16 -6.70 -1.49
N ALA A 129 28.39 -7.33 -2.38
CA ALA A 129 28.94 -8.19 -3.42
C ALA A 129 29.82 -7.41 -4.41
N SER A 130 30.95 -8.01 -4.79
CA SER A 130 31.84 -7.51 -5.83
C SER A 130 32.21 -8.65 -6.76
N ALA A 131 31.77 -8.58 -8.01
CA ALA A 131 32.12 -9.58 -9.02
C ALA A 131 32.67 -8.89 -10.27
N ASP A 132 33.89 -9.25 -10.65
CA ASP A 132 34.52 -8.77 -11.89
C ASP A 132 34.20 -9.70 -13.07
N SER A 133 33.70 -10.90 -12.79
CA SER A 133 33.27 -11.89 -13.78
C SER A 133 32.02 -12.66 -13.34
N GLU A 134 31.31 -13.28 -14.31
CA GLU A 134 30.10 -14.08 -14.03
C GLU A 134 30.38 -15.26 -13.08
N ASN A 135 31.59 -15.84 -13.14
CA ASN A 135 31.99 -16.94 -12.25
C ASN A 135 32.21 -16.47 -10.81
N GLU A 136 32.57 -15.20 -10.60
CA GLU A 136 32.80 -14.66 -9.26
C GLU A 136 31.51 -14.39 -8.48
N VAL A 137 30.38 -14.29 -9.18
CA VAL A 137 29.06 -14.15 -8.56
C VAL A 137 28.82 -15.27 -7.55
N GLU A 138 29.29 -16.49 -7.81
CA GLU A 138 29.13 -17.60 -6.86
C GLU A 138 29.83 -17.36 -5.52
N TYR A 139 30.95 -16.64 -5.50
CA TYR A 139 31.72 -16.39 -4.28
C TYR A 139 31.08 -15.32 -3.40
N ASP A 140 30.50 -14.28 -4.01
CA ASP A 140 30.05 -13.06 -3.32
C ASP A 140 28.52 -12.94 -3.21
N ALA A 141 27.76 -13.73 -3.97
CA ALA A 141 26.30 -13.78 -3.88
C ALA A 141 25.79 -14.97 -3.04
N VAL A 142 24.46 -15.14 -2.95
CA VAL A 142 23.84 -16.25 -2.21
C VAL A 142 22.89 -17.01 -3.13
N ARG A 143 23.12 -18.31 -3.32
CA ARG A 143 22.21 -19.19 -4.10
C ARG A 143 20.81 -19.20 -3.47
N SER A 144 19.79 -18.91 -4.27
CA SER A 144 18.39 -18.96 -3.82
C SER A 144 17.94 -20.38 -3.45
N SER A 145 18.55 -21.41 -4.04
CA SER A 145 18.29 -22.81 -3.69
C SER A 145 18.60 -23.15 -2.22
N ARG A 146 19.43 -22.34 -1.53
CA ARG A 146 19.63 -22.47 -0.08
C ARG A 146 18.31 -22.27 0.68
N VAL A 147 17.48 -21.32 0.26
CA VAL A 147 16.18 -21.05 0.89
C VAL A 147 15.24 -22.24 0.70
N LEU A 148 15.16 -22.77 -0.53
CA LEU A 148 14.34 -23.95 -0.83
C LEU A 148 14.78 -25.17 -0.03
N ALA A 149 16.09 -25.37 0.16
CA ALA A 149 16.60 -26.48 0.96
C ALA A 149 16.19 -26.37 2.44
N GLN A 150 16.17 -25.17 3.01
CA GLN A 150 15.67 -24.92 4.37
C GLN A 150 14.17 -25.21 4.47
N MET A 151 13.39 -24.71 3.51
CA MET A 151 11.95 -24.91 3.40
C MET A 151 11.55 -26.39 3.25
N GLU A 152 12.24 -27.13 2.39
CA GLU A 152 12.03 -28.56 2.16
C GLU A 152 12.37 -29.39 3.41
N SER A 153 13.49 -29.07 4.07
CA SER A 153 13.94 -29.79 5.26
C SER A 153 12.98 -29.64 6.44
N ALA A 154 12.29 -28.50 6.55
CA ALA A 154 11.38 -28.21 7.64
C ALA A 154 10.04 -28.97 7.57
N LYS A 155 9.68 -29.56 6.41
CA LYS A 155 8.41 -30.28 6.20
C LYS A 155 7.17 -29.46 6.58
N THR A 156 7.20 -28.18 6.25
CA THR A 156 6.08 -27.24 6.36
C THR A 156 4.88 -27.72 5.53
N SER A 157 3.69 -27.25 5.90
CA SER A 157 2.46 -27.52 5.13
C SER A 157 2.41 -26.71 3.85
N ALA A 158 3.04 -25.53 3.83
CA ALA A 158 3.21 -24.70 2.66
C ALA A 158 4.47 -23.84 2.75
N ASN A 159 5.14 -23.66 1.61
CA ASN A 159 6.27 -22.75 1.44
C ASN A 159 5.99 -21.80 0.28
N LEU A 160 6.26 -20.52 0.48
CA LEU A 160 6.12 -19.48 -0.52
C LEU A 160 7.49 -18.81 -0.69
N LEU A 161 8.13 -19.01 -1.85
CA LEU A 161 9.37 -18.34 -2.24
C LEU A 161 9.05 -17.28 -3.29
N VAL A 162 9.14 -16.00 -2.92
CA VAL A 162 8.85 -14.88 -3.80
C VAL A 162 10.13 -14.13 -4.14
N LEU A 163 10.48 -14.10 -5.43
CA LEU A 163 11.65 -13.43 -5.96
C LEU A 163 11.22 -12.20 -6.76
N ASP A 164 11.23 -11.04 -6.09
CA ASP A 164 11.01 -9.74 -6.71
C ASP A 164 12.34 -9.17 -7.20
N ALA A 165 12.76 -9.65 -8.35
CA ALA A 165 14.07 -9.36 -8.91
C ALA A 165 14.00 -9.18 -10.43
N CYS A 166 15.16 -9.10 -11.09
CA CYS A 166 15.33 -8.67 -12.48
C CYS A 166 15.23 -7.15 -12.68
N HIS A 167 15.85 -6.36 -11.80
CA HIS A 167 16.05 -4.91 -11.98
C HIS A 167 17.38 -4.55 -12.67
N GLY A 168 18.11 -5.55 -13.17
CA GLY A 168 19.29 -5.38 -14.01
C GLY A 168 20.53 -6.05 -13.43
N ASN A 169 21.67 -5.87 -14.11
CA ASN A 169 22.95 -6.36 -13.62
C ASN A 169 23.72 -5.23 -12.91
N PRO A 170 23.91 -5.29 -11.57
CA PRO A 170 24.73 -4.31 -10.86
C PRO A 170 26.22 -4.36 -11.28
N PHE A 171 26.68 -5.45 -11.89
CA PHE A 171 28.05 -5.61 -12.39
C PHE A 171 28.18 -5.34 -13.89
N SER A 172 27.20 -4.65 -14.50
CA SER A 172 27.16 -4.39 -15.95
C SER A 172 28.38 -3.63 -16.50
N ARG A 173 29.15 -2.95 -15.65
CA ARG A 173 30.45 -2.34 -16.00
C ARG A 173 31.57 -3.34 -16.24
N TYR A 174 31.48 -4.54 -15.65
CA TYR A 174 32.52 -5.57 -15.71
C TYR A 174 32.16 -6.69 -16.68
N PHE A 175 30.91 -7.18 -16.65
CA PHE A 175 30.46 -8.24 -17.53
C PHE A 175 28.96 -8.17 -17.81
N GLN A 176 28.53 -8.89 -18.85
CA GLN A 176 27.13 -9.16 -19.14
C GLN A 176 26.86 -10.64 -18.86
N PRO A 177 25.78 -10.98 -18.13
CA PRO A 177 25.46 -12.37 -17.82
C PRO A 177 25.06 -13.12 -19.10
N ARG A 178 25.37 -14.42 -19.17
CA ARG A 178 24.95 -15.26 -20.30
C ARG A 178 23.43 -15.41 -20.36
N ASN A 179 22.79 -15.52 -19.20
CA ASN A 179 21.35 -15.58 -19.07
C ASN A 179 20.76 -14.20 -18.78
N LYS A 180 19.67 -13.86 -19.45
CA LYS A 180 18.89 -12.66 -19.13
C LYS A 180 17.90 -12.97 -18.03
N GLY A 181 17.93 -12.21 -16.93
CA GLY A 181 17.07 -12.44 -15.78
C GLY A 181 17.37 -13.76 -15.05
N LEU A 182 16.36 -14.25 -14.33
CA LEU A 182 16.43 -15.50 -13.58
C LEU A 182 16.10 -16.72 -14.45
N VAL A 183 16.53 -17.90 -13.99
CA VAL A 183 16.16 -19.19 -14.56
C VAL A 183 15.07 -19.89 -13.74
N PRO A 184 14.20 -20.71 -14.34
CA PRO A 184 13.21 -21.47 -13.57
C PRO A 184 13.87 -22.39 -12.54
N MET A 185 13.29 -22.46 -11.35
CA MET A 185 13.66 -23.38 -10.29
C MET A 185 12.59 -24.47 -10.13
N THR A 186 13.01 -25.69 -9.81
CA THR A 186 12.09 -26.78 -9.45
C THR A 186 11.52 -26.51 -8.06
N SER A 187 10.19 -26.53 -7.92
CA SER A 187 9.50 -26.43 -6.64
C SER A 187 9.59 -27.76 -5.88
N PRO A 188 10.21 -27.81 -4.68
CA PRO A 188 10.10 -28.96 -3.77
C PRO A 188 8.65 -29.19 -3.36
N ALA A 189 8.31 -30.32 -2.74
CA ALA A 189 6.93 -30.56 -2.29
C ALA A 189 6.38 -29.41 -1.41
N ASN A 190 5.08 -29.15 -1.51
CA ASN A 190 4.38 -28.09 -0.76
C ASN A 190 4.97 -26.69 -0.96
N THR A 191 5.49 -26.38 -2.15
CA THR A 191 6.16 -25.10 -2.40
C THR A 191 5.59 -24.40 -3.64
N LEU A 192 5.27 -23.11 -3.48
CA LEU A 192 5.04 -22.21 -4.60
C LEU A 192 6.22 -21.25 -4.70
N ILE A 193 6.77 -21.15 -5.92
CA ILE A 193 7.82 -20.20 -6.27
C ILE A 193 7.22 -19.16 -7.19
N ALA A 194 7.27 -17.89 -6.79
CA ALA A 194 6.79 -16.76 -7.57
C ALA A 194 7.94 -15.82 -7.96
N TYR A 195 7.87 -15.28 -9.17
CA TYR A 195 8.81 -14.34 -9.74
C TYR A 195 8.04 -13.09 -10.17
N SER A 196 8.55 -11.90 -9.86
CA SER A 196 7.92 -10.66 -10.32
C SER A 196 8.00 -10.44 -11.83
N ARG A 197 8.90 -11.16 -12.50
CA ARG A 197 9.05 -11.22 -13.96
C ARG A 197 9.29 -12.65 -14.42
N ALA A 198 8.81 -12.98 -15.61
CA ALA A 198 9.05 -14.28 -16.22
C ALA A 198 10.57 -14.53 -16.41
N PRO A 199 11.04 -15.76 -16.17
CA PRO A 199 12.42 -16.15 -16.46
C PRO A 199 12.82 -15.80 -17.90
N GLY A 200 14.03 -15.29 -18.13
CA GLY A 200 14.50 -14.89 -19.45
C GLY A 200 14.10 -13.47 -19.92
N CYS A 201 13.24 -12.75 -19.19
CA CYS A 201 12.75 -11.43 -19.63
C CYS A 201 13.82 -10.32 -19.62
N ASN A 202 13.64 -9.35 -20.53
CA ASN A 202 14.43 -8.11 -20.56
C ASN A 202 13.90 -7.13 -19.49
N LEU A 203 14.75 -6.16 -19.11
CA LEU A 203 14.30 -5.02 -18.31
C LEU A 203 13.19 -4.26 -19.05
N ASP A 204 12.19 -3.84 -18.29
CA ASP A 204 11.08 -3.02 -18.73
C ASP A 204 11.02 -1.71 -17.92
N ASP A 205 10.24 -0.74 -18.40
CA ASP A 205 10.08 0.56 -17.71
C ASP A 205 9.03 0.53 -16.59
N SER A 206 8.60 -0.65 -16.12
CA SER A 206 7.57 -0.72 -15.07
C SER A 206 8.15 -0.27 -13.72
N PRO A 207 7.35 0.38 -12.86
CA PRO A 207 7.78 0.72 -11.51
C PRO A 207 8.34 -0.51 -10.78
N ALA A 208 9.46 -0.33 -10.08
CA ALA A 208 10.18 -1.44 -9.45
C ALA A 208 9.32 -2.12 -8.35
N ASP A 209 8.48 -1.35 -7.68
CA ASP A 209 7.60 -1.75 -6.58
C ASP A 209 6.21 -2.23 -7.03
N LEU A 210 5.90 -2.22 -8.33
CA LEU A 210 4.56 -2.59 -8.81
C LEU A 210 4.13 -3.98 -8.33
N TYR A 211 5.03 -4.97 -8.38
CA TYR A 211 4.71 -6.34 -8.00
C TYR A 211 4.38 -6.47 -6.51
N VAL A 212 5.18 -5.86 -5.64
CA VAL A 212 4.99 -5.93 -4.19
C VAL A 212 3.77 -5.15 -3.73
N LEU A 213 3.45 -4.02 -4.37
CA LEU A 213 2.21 -3.29 -4.10
C LEU A 213 0.97 -4.16 -4.42
N GLU A 214 0.97 -4.84 -5.57
CA GLU A 214 -0.12 -5.77 -5.89
C GLU A 214 -0.15 -6.98 -4.98
N LEU A 215 1.00 -7.52 -4.59
CA LEU A 215 1.09 -8.62 -3.63
C LEU A 215 0.49 -8.23 -2.27
N ILE A 216 0.84 -7.05 -1.74
CA ILE A 216 0.31 -6.49 -0.50
C ILE A 216 -1.22 -6.34 -0.57
N ARG A 217 -1.74 -5.77 -1.67
CA ARG A 217 -3.18 -5.61 -1.89
C ARG A 217 -3.91 -6.95 -1.79
N HIS A 218 -3.41 -7.99 -2.46
CA HIS A 218 -4.09 -9.28 -2.50
C HIS A 218 -3.85 -10.16 -1.26
N LEU A 219 -2.72 -10.00 -0.56
CA LEU A 219 -2.52 -10.61 0.77
C LEU A 219 -3.55 -10.12 1.80
N SER A 220 -3.96 -8.86 1.67
CA SER A 220 -4.92 -8.23 2.57
C SER A 220 -6.37 -8.66 2.28
N MET A 221 -6.63 -9.33 1.15
CA MET A 221 -7.96 -9.83 0.80
C MET A 221 -8.26 -11.17 1.48
N PRO A 222 -9.34 -11.27 2.28
CA PRO A 222 -9.72 -12.52 2.94
C PRO A 222 -10.28 -13.54 1.95
N GLY A 223 -10.09 -14.82 2.26
CA GLY A 223 -10.67 -15.94 1.53
C GLY A 223 -9.96 -16.33 0.23
N LEU A 224 -8.85 -15.67 -0.12
CA LEU A 224 -8.06 -16.05 -1.29
C LEU A 224 -7.14 -17.24 -0.99
N ASP A 225 -7.27 -18.26 -1.82
CA ASP A 225 -6.24 -19.29 -1.95
C ASP A 225 -4.96 -18.69 -2.54
N VAL A 226 -3.78 -19.19 -2.15
CA VAL A 226 -2.49 -18.61 -2.59
C VAL A 226 -2.27 -18.69 -4.11
N GLU A 227 -2.74 -19.73 -4.81
CA GLU A 227 -2.58 -19.82 -6.26
C GLU A 227 -3.49 -18.80 -6.94
N GLU A 228 -4.72 -18.63 -6.44
CA GLU A 228 -5.63 -17.57 -6.88
C GLU A 228 -5.04 -16.16 -6.59
N LEU A 229 -4.44 -15.97 -5.42
CA LEU A 229 -3.79 -14.73 -5.04
C LEU A 229 -2.69 -14.36 -6.04
N PHE A 230 -1.75 -15.27 -6.34
CA PHE A 230 -0.68 -14.99 -7.30
C PHE A 230 -1.20 -14.85 -8.74
N GLN A 231 -2.29 -15.53 -9.10
CA GLN A 231 -2.97 -15.31 -10.38
C GLN A 231 -3.54 -13.88 -10.50
N LYS A 232 -4.16 -13.36 -9.43
CA LYS A 232 -4.67 -11.98 -9.40
C LYS A 232 -3.55 -10.96 -9.44
N VAL A 233 -2.49 -11.15 -8.63
CA VAL A 233 -1.27 -10.33 -8.68
C VAL A 233 -0.70 -10.27 -10.10
N ARG A 234 -0.57 -11.43 -10.76
CA ARG A 234 -0.10 -11.49 -12.15
C ARG A 234 -0.97 -10.67 -13.11
N SER A 235 -2.29 -10.77 -12.96
CA SER A 235 -3.27 -10.09 -13.81
C SER A 235 -3.17 -8.57 -13.65
N GLU A 236 -3.08 -8.07 -12.42
CA GLU A 236 -2.99 -6.63 -12.14
C GLU A 236 -1.64 -6.04 -12.55
N VAL A 237 -0.53 -6.73 -12.28
CA VAL A 237 0.80 -6.29 -12.72
C VAL A 237 0.87 -6.24 -14.25
N TYR A 238 0.35 -7.24 -14.95
CA TYR A 238 0.30 -7.24 -16.41
C TYR A 238 -0.52 -6.08 -16.96
N ARG A 239 -1.66 -5.77 -16.33
CA ARG A 239 -2.52 -4.65 -16.73
C ARG A 239 -1.86 -3.30 -16.45
N LYS A 240 -1.38 -3.06 -15.23
CA LYS A 240 -0.82 -1.77 -14.78
C LYS A 240 0.54 -1.45 -15.41
N SER A 241 1.32 -2.46 -15.80
CA SER A 241 2.56 -2.27 -16.57
C SER A 241 2.33 -1.98 -18.06
N GLY A 242 1.07 -1.96 -18.53
CA GLY A 242 0.77 -1.83 -19.95
C GLY A 242 1.24 -3.04 -20.76
N SER A 243 1.07 -4.25 -20.20
CA SER A 243 1.48 -5.53 -20.78
C SER A 243 3.00 -5.74 -20.91
N LYS A 244 3.80 -4.98 -20.15
CA LYS A 244 5.28 -5.07 -20.18
C LYS A 244 5.83 -6.06 -19.16
N GLN A 245 5.29 -6.07 -17.95
CA GLN A 245 5.72 -6.93 -16.86
C GLN A 245 4.79 -8.13 -16.72
N ILE A 246 5.32 -9.34 -16.85
CA ILE A 246 4.57 -10.59 -16.69
C ILE A 246 5.15 -11.35 -15.50
N PRO A 247 4.47 -11.36 -14.34
CA PRO A 247 4.86 -12.26 -13.25
C PRO A 247 4.67 -13.73 -13.62
N TRP A 248 5.44 -14.59 -12.98
CA TRP A 248 5.42 -16.03 -13.23
C TRP A 248 5.46 -16.80 -11.93
N ASP A 249 4.81 -17.96 -11.86
CA ASP A 249 4.92 -18.85 -10.72
C ASP A 249 4.97 -20.33 -11.15
N ALA A 250 5.48 -21.14 -10.23
CA ALA A 250 5.51 -22.59 -10.31
C ALA A 250 5.10 -23.16 -8.95
N SER A 251 4.09 -24.02 -8.93
CA SER A 251 3.51 -24.57 -7.70
C SER A 251 3.59 -26.09 -7.68
N SER A 252 3.90 -26.63 -6.51
CA SER A 252 3.79 -28.06 -6.15
C SER A 252 2.85 -28.26 -4.94
N LEU A 253 2.06 -27.24 -4.60
CA LEU A 253 1.09 -27.30 -3.52
C LEU A 253 0.05 -28.39 -3.82
N THR A 254 -0.22 -29.25 -2.84
CA THR A 254 -1.19 -30.35 -3.01
C THR A 254 -2.58 -30.03 -2.47
N GLY A 255 -2.75 -28.86 -1.85
CA GLY A 255 -4.00 -28.43 -1.25
C GLY A 255 -4.07 -26.91 -1.19
N LYS A 256 -5.28 -26.39 -0.95
CA LYS A 256 -5.50 -24.95 -0.83
C LYS A 256 -4.80 -24.40 0.39
N VAL A 257 -4.17 -23.24 0.23
CA VAL A 257 -3.50 -22.52 1.32
C VAL A 257 -4.11 -21.14 1.40
N TYR A 258 -4.56 -20.76 2.59
CA TYR A 258 -5.16 -19.45 2.84
C TYR A 258 -4.28 -18.67 3.81
N LEU A 259 -3.67 -17.61 3.32
CA LEU A 259 -2.86 -16.72 4.18
C LEU A 259 -3.76 -15.82 5.02
N ASN A 260 -4.87 -15.36 4.43
CA ASN A 260 -5.90 -14.56 5.08
C ASN A 260 -7.27 -15.27 4.98
N PRO A 261 -7.66 -16.12 5.96
CA PRO A 261 -8.91 -16.88 5.87
C PRO A 261 -10.15 -16.03 6.20
N GLU A 262 -11.24 -16.21 5.47
CA GLU A 262 -12.51 -15.45 5.56
C GLU A 262 -13.19 -15.46 6.96
N ASN A 263 -12.85 -16.43 7.82
CA ASN A 263 -13.39 -16.56 9.17
C ASN A 263 -12.34 -16.38 10.28
N ALA A 264 -11.20 -15.72 10.00
CA ALA A 264 -10.12 -15.52 10.97
C ALA A 264 -10.62 -14.97 12.32
N GLU A 265 -11.49 -13.95 12.29
CA GLU A 265 -12.06 -13.35 13.51
C GLU A 265 -12.91 -14.32 14.33
N LYS A 266 -13.72 -15.18 13.69
CA LYS A 266 -14.55 -16.18 14.37
C LYS A 266 -13.72 -17.35 14.92
N MET A 267 -12.64 -17.73 14.24
CA MET A 267 -11.75 -18.80 14.67
C MET A 267 -10.90 -18.38 15.87
N VAL A 268 -10.45 -17.13 15.92
CA VAL A 268 -9.76 -16.54 17.07
C VAL A 268 -10.73 -16.40 18.26
N ALA A 269 -11.95 -15.90 18.03
CA ALA A 269 -12.99 -15.79 19.07
C ALA A 269 -13.43 -17.15 19.65
N SER A 270 -13.37 -18.23 18.86
CA SER A 270 -13.69 -19.58 19.33
C SER A 270 -12.51 -20.29 20.02
N ALA A 271 -11.28 -19.89 19.74
CA ALA A 271 -10.07 -20.48 20.34
C ALA A 271 -9.74 -19.86 21.71
N ILE A 272 -10.10 -18.59 21.90
CA ILE A 272 -9.87 -17.84 23.14
C ILE A 272 -11.17 -17.84 23.94
N GLY A 273 -11.48 -18.98 24.57
CA GLY A 273 -12.61 -19.07 25.49
C GLY A 273 -12.47 -18.08 26.64
N GLY A 274 -13.30 -17.03 26.62
CA GLY A 274 -13.67 -16.25 27.81
C GLY A 274 -12.52 -15.58 28.57
N SER A 275 -11.90 -14.57 28.00
CA SER A 275 -11.34 -13.46 28.76
C SER A 275 -11.32 -12.22 27.87
N GLU A 276 -11.95 -11.14 28.32
CA GLU A 276 -11.86 -9.82 27.69
C GLU A 276 -10.39 -9.47 27.47
N ILE A 277 -9.99 -9.45 26.20
CA ILE A 277 -8.73 -8.85 25.78
C ILE A 277 -9.00 -7.35 25.77
N SER A 278 -8.39 -6.63 26.71
CA SER A 278 -8.28 -5.18 26.66
C SER A 278 -7.71 -4.78 25.30
N GLU A 279 -8.42 -3.92 24.58
CA GLU A 279 -7.95 -3.30 23.34
C GLU A 279 -6.58 -2.64 23.55
N GLU A 280 -5.53 -3.38 23.25
CA GLU A 280 -4.22 -2.80 23.04
C GLU A 280 -4.25 -2.18 21.63
N LYS A 281 -4.18 -0.84 21.60
CA LYS A 281 -4.27 0.00 20.41
C LYS A 281 -3.28 -0.47 19.34
N ASP A 282 -3.77 -1.14 18.31
CA ASP A 282 -3.05 -1.36 17.06
C ASP A 282 -2.93 0.00 16.32
N PRO A 283 -1.73 0.61 16.27
CA PRO A 283 -1.53 1.91 15.66
C PRO A 283 -1.76 1.91 14.14
N PHE A 284 -1.68 0.75 13.47
CA PHE A 284 -1.87 0.64 12.01
C PHE A 284 -3.34 0.55 11.62
N LYS A 285 -4.17 -0.18 12.38
CA LYS A 285 -5.63 -0.14 12.22
C LYS A 285 -6.18 1.26 12.48
N ALA A 286 -5.66 1.93 13.49
CA ALA A 286 -6.03 3.32 13.81
C ALA A 286 -5.61 4.29 12.70
N ALA A 287 -4.37 4.21 12.19
CA ALA A 287 -3.90 5.05 11.08
C ALA A 287 -4.69 4.84 9.78
N ARG A 288 -5.15 3.62 9.49
CA ARG A 288 -5.92 3.32 8.28
C ARG A 288 -7.41 3.64 8.39
N LEU A 289 -7.99 3.59 9.59
CA LEU A 289 -9.31 4.19 9.88
C LEU A 289 -9.25 5.71 9.71
N ARG A 290 -8.19 6.37 10.21
CA ARG A 290 -7.94 7.80 9.99
C ARG A 290 -7.80 8.14 8.51
N ASN A 291 -7.07 7.34 7.72
CA ASN A 291 -6.99 7.53 6.26
C ASN A 291 -8.36 7.43 5.58
N LEU A 292 -9.21 6.48 6.00
CA LEU A 292 -10.57 6.36 5.45
C LEU A 292 -11.46 7.56 5.83
N GLU A 293 -11.33 8.08 7.05
CA GLU A 293 -12.04 9.29 7.49
C GLU A 293 -11.57 10.53 6.72
N SER A 294 -10.26 10.67 6.51
CA SER A 294 -9.65 11.70 5.66
C SER A 294 -10.18 11.63 4.23
N MET A 295 -10.21 10.42 3.65
CA MET A 295 -10.76 10.19 2.32
C MET A 295 -12.24 10.59 2.25
N LYS A 296 -13.07 10.24 3.24
CA LYS A 296 -14.47 10.66 3.30
C LYS A 296 -14.60 12.18 3.36
N LYS A 297 -13.74 12.85 4.13
CA LYS A 297 -13.71 14.32 4.25
C LYS A 297 -13.36 14.97 2.92
N THR A 298 -12.28 14.55 2.26
CA THR A 298 -11.86 15.09 0.96
C THR A 298 -12.88 14.77 -0.14
N PHE A 299 -13.47 13.57 -0.12
CA PHE A 299 -14.54 13.21 -1.05
C PHE A 299 -15.76 14.14 -0.91
N SER A 300 -16.13 14.47 0.34
CA SER A 300 -17.19 15.45 0.62
C SER A 300 -16.81 16.86 0.16
N GLN A 301 -15.54 17.26 0.31
CA GLN A 301 -15.03 18.54 -0.20
C GLN A 301 -15.08 18.62 -1.73
N ALA A 302 -14.68 17.57 -2.45
CA ALA A 302 -14.77 17.52 -3.90
C ALA A 302 -16.23 17.70 -4.38
N PHE A 303 -17.18 17.04 -3.72
CA PHE A 303 -18.61 17.25 -3.96
C PHE A 303 -19.07 18.69 -3.66
N GLY A 304 -18.56 19.31 -2.60
CA GLY A 304 -18.85 20.70 -2.26
C GLY A 304 -18.31 21.69 -3.30
N TYR A 305 -17.12 21.42 -3.82
CA TYR A 305 -16.48 22.21 -4.87
C TYR A 305 -17.24 22.10 -6.20
N GLU A 306 -17.66 20.89 -6.56
CA GLU A 306 -18.42 20.62 -7.78
C GLU A 306 -19.76 21.40 -7.84
N LYS A 307 -20.37 21.67 -6.68
CA LYS A 307 -21.62 22.44 -6.57
C LYS A 307 -21.44 23.94 -6.78
N ARG A 308 -20.20 24.45 -6.84
CA ARG A 308 -19.92 25.87 -7.06
C ARG A 308 -20.24 26.26 -8.51
N ASN A 309 -20.50 27.55 -8.72
CA ASN A 309 -20.72 28.11 -10.05
C ASN A 309 -19.39 28.37 -10.78
N ILE A 310 -18.68 27.30 -11.11
CA ILE A 310 -17.35 27.28 -11.73
C ILE A 310 -17.38 26.45 -13.02
N SER A 311 -16.35 26.59 -13.86
CA SER A 311 -16.26 25.89 -15.14
C SER A 311 -16.23 24.35 -14.98
N PRO A 312 -16.72 23.58 -15.97
CA PRO A 312 -16.61 22.12 -15.96
C PRO A 312 -15.17 21.60 -15.82
N SER A 313 -14.18 22.31 -16.39
CA SER A 313 -12.76 21.97 -16.26
C SER A 313 -12.31 22.00 -14.78
N LEU A 314 -12.65 23.05 -14.04
CA LEU A 314 -12.33 23.16 -12.61
C LEU A 314 -13.04 22.10 -11.77
N LYS A 315 -14.25 21.67 -12.17
CA LYS A 315 -14.97 20.56 -11.52
C LYS A 315 -14.29 19.21 -11.75
N ILE A 316 -13.73 18.97 -12.95
CA ILE A 316 -12.95 17.75 -13.23
C ILE A 316 -11.70 17.70 -12.36
N GLU A 317 -11.02 18.83 -12.25
CA GLU A 317 -9.75 18.90 -11.52
C GLU A 317 -9.91 18.68 -10.01
N ALA A 318 -11.04 19.12 -9.42
CA ALA A 318 -11.43 18.76 -8.05
C ALA A 318 -11.41 17.24 -7.81
N TRP A 319 -12.00 16.47 -8.73
CA TRP A 319 -12.05 15.02 -8.66
C TRP A 319 -10.70 14.37 -8.96
N ARG A 320 -9.89 14.94 -9.85
CA ARG A 320 -8.52 14.48 -10.10
C ARG A 320 -7.62 14.68 -8.89
N CYS A 321 -7.80 15.77 -8.13
CA CYS A 321 -7.05 16.00 -6.90
C CYS A 321 -7.43 15.02 -5.79
N PHE A 322 -8.71 14.70 -5.65
CA PHE A 322 -9.14 13.60 -4.77
C PHE A 322 -8.46 12.27 -5.14
N LEU A 323 -8.43 11.92 -6.43
CA LEU A 323 -7.78 10.69 -6.90
C LEU A 323 -6.26 10.71 -6.76
N LEU A 324 -5.63 11.88 -6.86
CA LEU A 324 -4.18 12.04 -6.67
C LEU A 324 -3.78 11.75 -5.22
N GLU A 325 -4.53 12.29 -4.26
CA GLU A 325 -4.28 12.11 -2.84
C GLU A 325 -4.53 10.67 -2.39
N PHE A 326 -5.66 10.10 -2.84
CA PHE A 326 -6.09 8.75 -2.46
C PHE A 326 -5.82 7.73 -3.58
N ALA A 327 -4.71 7.88 -4.29
CA ALA A 327 -4.29 6.95 -5.34
C ALA A 327 -4.01 5.53 -4.79
N GLY A 328 -3.65 5.45 -3.51
CA GLY A 328 -3.46 4.20 -2.77
C GLY A 328 -4.79 3.54 -2.38
N ASP A 329 -4.84 2.22 -2.54
CA ASP A 329 -5.98 1.39 -2.15
C ASP A 329 -5.96 1.09 -0.65
N ASN A 330 -7.13 1.14 0.01
CA ASN A 330 -7.32 0.75 1.40
C ASN A 330 -7.98 -0.65 1.44
N PRO A 331 -7.21 -1.73 1.65
CA PRO A 331 -7.68 -3.10 1.43
C PRO A 331 -8.68 -3.62 2.50
N PHE A 332 -9.13 -2.77 3.42
CA PHE A 332 -10.00 -3.14 4.55
C PHE A 332 -11.41 -2.55 4.47
N SER A 333 -11.72 -1.78 3.41
CA SER A 333 -13.06 -1.29 3.13
C SER A 333 -13.35 -1.34 1.64
N ASN A 334 -14.62 -1.45 1.27
CA ASN A 334 -15.05 -1.20 -0.11
C ASN A 334 -15.51 0.25 -0.30
N ASP A 335 -15.50 1.07 0.76
CA ASP A 335 -15.91 2.49 0.72
C ASP A 335 -14.94 3.33 -0.12
N ASP A 336 -13.65 3.05 -0.04
CA ASP A 336 -12.60 3.79 -0.74
C ASP A 336 -12.62 3.52 -2.26
N GLU A 337 -12.76 2.26 -2.67
CA GLU A 337 -12.92 1.87 -4.07
C GLU A 337 -14.19 2.47 -4.65
N ARG A 338 -15.32 2.42 -3.92
CA ARG A 338 -16.56 3.10 -4.32
C ARG A 338 -16.37 4.60 -4.51
N MET A 339 -15.65 5.28 -3.60
CA MET A 339 -15.40 6.72 -3.71
C MET A 339 -14.49 7.03 -4.92
N ARG A 340 -13.47 6.22 -5.22
CA ARG A 340 -12.65 6.38 -6.43
C ARG A 340 -13.43 6.13 -7.71
N GLU A 341 -14.23 5.07 -7.74
CA GLU A 341 -15.13 4.78 -8.87
C GLU A 341 -16.11 5.93 -9.11
N GLU A 342 -16.70 6.47 -8.04
CA GLU A 342 -17.60 7.60 -8.15
C GLU A 342 -16.86 8.85 -8.65
N ALA A 343 -15.68 9.15 -8.12
CA ALA A 343 -14.85 10.26 -8.61
C ALA A 343 -14.55 10.14 -10.12
N HIS A 344 -14.21 8.94 -10.62
CA HIS A 344 -14.05 8.69 -12.05
C HIS A 344 -15.34 8.92 -12.85
N LYS A 345 -16.51 8.50 -12.34
CA LYS A 345 -17.81 8.78 -12.98
C LYS A 345 -18.10 10.28 -13.04
N ARG A 346 -17.77 11.03 -11.98
CA ARG A 346 -17.94 12.49 -11.97
C ARG A 346 -17.02 13.17 -13.00
N ILE A 347 -15.77 12.72 -13.11
CA ILE A 347 -14.84 13.19 -14.16
C ILE A 347 -15.46 12.96 -15.55
N ALA A 348 -15.88 11.74 -15.85
CA ALA A 348 -16.47 11.41 -17.15
C ALA A 348 -17.75 12.22 -17.45
N HIS A 349 -18.56 12.49 -16.42
CA HIS A 349 -19.76 13.34 -16.55
C HIS A 349 -19.41 14.75 -17.00
N TRP A 350 -18.45 15.41 -16.32
CA TRP A 350 -18.05 16.78 -16.67
C TRP A 350 -17.20 16.85 -17.93
N GLU A 351 -16.44 15.81 -18.26
CA GLU A 351 -15.75 15.68 -19.55
C GLU A 351 -16.75 15.65 -20.71
N THR A 352 -17.91 15.03 -20.52
CA THR A 352 -19.00 15.07 -21.51
C THR A 352 -19.58 16.48 -21.65
N ALA A 353 -19.70 17.23 -20.55
CA ALA A 353 -20.17 18.62 -20.55
C ALA A 353 -19.17 19.60 -21.21
N LEU A 354 -17.89 19.25 -21.32
CA LEU A 354 -16.88 20.04 -22.06
C LEU A 354 -16.99 19.90 -23.59
N VAL A 355 -17.62 18.83 -24.09
CA VAL A 355 -17.70 18.52 -25.53
C VAL A 355 -18.82 19.29 -26.23
N GLU A 356 -19.80 19.81 -25.49
CA GLU A 356 -20.75 20.79 -26.04
C GLU A 356 -20.13 22.20 -25.93
N PRO A 357 -20.04 22.97 -27.03
CA PRO A 357 -19.39 24.28 -27.00
C PRO A 357 -20.30 25.25 -26.26
N ASP A 358 -20.12 25.32 -24.95
CA ASP A 358 -20.91 26.20 -24.12
C ASP A 358 -20.31 27.62 -24.15
N THR A 359 -20.99 28.50 -24.87
CA THR A 359 -20.81 29.95 -24.79
C THR A 359 -20.79 30.49 -23.36
N GLU A 360 -21.39 29.78 -22.39
CA GLU A 360 -21.40 30.09 -20.97
C GLU A 360 -20.08 29.73 -20.26
N SER A 361 -19.30 28.74 -20.73
CA SER A 361 -17.95 28.44 -20.21
C SER A 361 -16.95 29.53 -20.60
N LEU A 362 -16.95 29.96 -21.86
CA LEU A 362 -16.16 31.10 -22.31
C LEU A 362 -16.61 32.41 -21.65
N ALA A 363 -17.91 32.57 -21.39
CA ALA A 363 -18.43 33.71 -20.64
C ALA A 363 -18.15 33.63 -19.13
N ALA A 364 -18.04 32.43 -18.54
CA ALA A 364 -17.66 32.21 -17.15
C ALA A 364 -16.16 32.47 -16.94
N GLU A 365 -15.30 32.00 -17.84
CA GLU A 365 -13.88 32.36 -17.89
C GLU A 365 -13.70 33.88 -18.10
N ALA A 366 -14.47 34.49 -19.00
CA ALA A 366 -14.45 35.95 -19.19
C ALA A 366 -15.02 36.73 -17.99
N ARG A 367 -16.01 36.19 -17.26
CA ARG A 367 -16.54 36.79 -16.02
C ARG A 367 -15.58 36.62 -14.84
N ALA A 368 -14.91 35.48 -14.72
CA ALA A 368 -13.86 35.23 -13.72
C ALA A 368 -12.64 36.12 -13.97
N ALA A 369 -12.22 36.26 -15.24
CA ALA A 369 -11.19 37.20 -15.65
C ALA A 369 -11.61 38.67 -15.40
N ALA A 370 -12.89 39.02 -15.59
CA ALA A 370 -13.42 40.35 -15.32
C ALA A 370 -13.63 40.66 -13.82
N PHE A 371 -13.59 39.65 -12.95
CA PHE A 371 -13.66 39.80 -11.49
C PHE A 371 -12.28 39.68 -10.82
N ARG A 372 -11.20 39.57 -11.60
CA ARG A 372 -9.85 39.78 -11.07
C ARG A 372 -9.77 41.21 -10.55
N ILE A 373 -9.93 41.36 -9.24
CA ILE A 373 -9.48 42.55 -8.53
C ILE A 373 -7.98 42.55 -8.74
N GLU A 374 -7.49 43.38 -9.66
CA GLU A 374 -6.05 43.58 -9.75
C GLU A 374 -5.57 44.01 -8.36
N PRO A 375 -4.54 43.34 -7.82
CA PRO A 375 -4.08 43.64 -6.49
C PRO A 375 -3.69 45.11 -6.44
N ASP A 376 -4.20 45.84 -5.43
CA ASP A 376 -3.84 47.24 -5.23
C ASP A 376 -2.30 47.32 -5.22
N PRO A 377 -1.67 48.07 -6.16
CA PRO A 377 -0.22 48.12 -6.26
C PRO A 377 0.47 48.57 -4.97
N SER A 378 -0.25 49.25 -4.07
CA SER A 378 0.26 49.65 -2.74
C SER A 378 0.36 48.49 -1.73
N ALA A 379 -0.37 47.39 -1.96
CA ALA A 379 -0.35 46.18 -1.14
C ALA A 379 0.89 45.30 -1.41
N VAL A 380 1.57 45.51 -2.54
CA VAL A 380 2.78 44.77 -2.92
C VAL A 380 4.01 45.64 -2.66
N GLN A 381 4.91 45.18 -1.79
CA GLN A 381 6.12 45.91 -1.43
C GLN A 381 7.35 45.00 -1.56
N GLY A 382 7.87 44.85 -2.79
CA GLY A 382 9.02 43.99 -3.04
C GLY A 382 8.70 42.51 -2.74
N PRO A 383 9.44 41.84 -1.82
CA PRO A 383 9.24 40.41 -1.54
C PRO A 383 8.06 40.12 -0.59
N ILE A 384 7.29 41.15 -0.20
CA ILE A 384 6.15 41.01 0.71
C ILE A 384 4.83 41.47 0.08
N PHE A 385 3.75 40.82 0.48
CA PHE A 385 2.37 41.16 0.14
C PHE A 385 1.59 41.43 1.43
N LEU A 386 1.04 42.63 1.58
CA LEU A 386 0.15 42.98 2.67
C LEU A 386 -1.29 42.72 2.24
N ASP A 387 -1.92 41.71 2.82
CA ASP A 387 -3.33 41.43 2.57
C ASP A 387 -4.21 42.46 3.29
N PRO A 388 -4.92 43.34 2.54
CA PRO A 388 -5.73 44.39 3.15
C PRO A 388 -6.92 43.85 3.95
N ASN A 389 -7.37 42.63 3.69
CA ASN A 389 -8.55 42.06 4.33
C ASN A 389 -8.22 41.45 5.69
N THR A 390 -7.09 40.76 5.78
CA THR A 390 -6.68 40.03 6.99
C THR A 390 -5.66 40.79 7.84
N GLN A 391 -5.06 41.87 7.29
CA GLN A 391 -3.92 42.57 7.87
C GLN A 391 -2.71 41.64 8.09
N LEU A 392 -2.65 40.54 7.33
CA LEU A 392 -1.49 39.65 7.29
C LEU A 392 -0.50 40.11 6.24
N MET A 393 0.78 40.03 6.58
CA MET A 393 1.86 40.26 5.65
C MET A 393 2.50 38.91 5.29
N TRP A 394 2.56 38.63 3.99
CA TRP A 394 2.99 37.35 3.44
C TRP A 394 4.34 37.47 2.74
N GLN A 395 5.15 36.43 2.86
CA GLN A 395 6.26 36.17 1.95
C GLN A 395 5.69 35.90 0.55
N ARG A 396 6.12 36.65 -0.47
CA ARG A 396 5.63 36.50 -1.85
C ARG A 396 6.32 35.40 -2.64
N GLU A 397 7.62 35.26 -2.48
CA GLU A 397 8.41 34.19 -3.10
C GLU A 397 8.84 33.21 -2.02
N ASP A 398 8.39 31.95 -2.14
CA ASP A 398 8.99 30.87 -1.36
C ASP A 398 10.43 30.61 -1.84
N ASP A 399 11.20 29.89 -1.04
CA ASP A 399 12.59 29.57 -1.34
C ASP A 399 12.78 28.28 -2.13
N GLY A 400 11.67 27.62 -2.53
CA GLY A 400 11.67 26.38 -3.29
C GLY A 400 12.25 25.17 -2.55
N LEU A 401 12.40 25.21 -1.23
CA LEU A 401 12.94 24.10 -0.44
C LEU A 401 11.84 23.41 0.38
N GLN A 402 11.73 22.09 0.21
CA GLN A 402 10.85 21.27 1.04
C GLN A 402 11.49 20.97 2.39
N ARG A 403 10.68 20.98 3.45
CA ARG A 403 11.10 20.84 4.86
C ARG A 403 10.15 19.95 5.64
N SER A 404 10.64 19.34 6.71
CA SER A 404 9.75 18.78 7.74
C SER A 404 8.98 19.87 8.46
N TRP A 405 7.89 19.50 9.13
CA TRP A 405 7.00 20.47 9.77
C TRP A 405 7.74 21.31 10.83
N LEU A 406 8.64 20.70 11.60
CA LEU A 406 9.47 21.40 12.58
C LEU A 406 10.48 22.33 11.91
N GLU A 407 11.19 21.86 10.88
CA GLU A 407 12.14 22.68 10.11
C GLU A 407 11.44 23.85 9.39
N ALA A 408 10.16 23.68 8.99
CA ALA A 408 9.36 24.72 8.38
C ALA A 408 9.01 25.84 9.36
N ALA A 409 8.64 25.48 10.59
CA ALA A 409 8.44 26.43 11.67
C ALA A 409 9.74 27.18 11.99
N ASP A 410 10.85 26.45 12.17
CA ASP A 410 12.18 27.04 12.43
C ASP A 410 12.62 27.99 11.31
N TYR A 411 12.36 27.64 10.05
CA TYR A 411 12.65 28.50 8.91
C TYR A 411 11.87 29.81 8.98
N CYS A 412 10.56 29.76 9.26
CA CYS A 412 9.79 30.99 9.37
C CYS A 412 10.21 31.82 10.58
N GLU A 413 10.47 31.22 11.74
CA GLU A 413 10.90 31.94 12.94
C GLU A 413 12.29 32.58 12.80
N SER A 414 13.14 32.03 11.92
CA SER A 414 14.47 32.57 11.61
C SER A 414 14.52 33.49 10.39
N LEU A 415 13.39 33.68 9.69
CA LEU A 415 13.33 34.49 8.48
C LEU A 415 13.46 35.98 8.82
N GLU A 416 14.45 36.64 8.22
CA GLU A 416 14.55 38.10 8.19
C GLU A 416 14.17 38.60 6.79
N LEU A 417 13.01 39.22 6.65
CA LEU A 417 12.50 39.69 5.36
C LEU A 417 11.89 41.09 5.46
N SER A 418 12.32 41.99 4.58
CA SER A 418 11.89 43.40 4.52
C SER A 418 12.04 44.16 5.85
N GLY A 419 13.05 43.82 6.66
CA GLY A 419 13.32 44.45 7.96
C GLY A 419 12.52 43.88 9.14
N TYR A 420 11.81 42.78 8.93
CA TYR A 420 11.02 42.09 9.94
C TYR A 420 11.58 40.70 10.23
N GLY A 421 11.54 40.28 11.50
CA GLY A 421 12.08 38.99 11.99
C GLY A 421 11.08 38.20 12.86
N ASP A 422 9.80 38.58 12.85
CA ASP A 422 8.69 37.97 13.58
C ASP A 422 7.77 37.16 12.64
N TRP A 423 8.38 36.51 11.66
CA TRP A 423 7.70 35.63 10.71
C TRP A 423 7.35 34.30 11.38
N ARG A 424 6.26 33.69 10.92
CA ARG A 424 5.80 32.39 11.42
C ARG A 424 5.19 31.57 10.30
N LEU A 425 5.05 30.28 10.58
CA LEU A 425 4.26 29.38 9.75
C LEU A 425 2.77 29.82 9.83
N PRO A 426 2.03 29.83 8.70
CA PRO A 426 0.64 30.27 8.67
C PRO A 426 -0.27 29.21 9.28
N LYS A 427 -1.38 29.61 9.92
CA LYS A 427 -2.43 28.68 10.31
C LYS A 427 -3.15 28.17 9.06
N ILE A 428 -3.78 27.00 9.15
CA ILE A 428 -4.46 26.41 7.99
C ILE A 428 -5.54 27.31 7.40
N ALA A 429 -6.27 28.06 8.24
CA ALA A 429 -7.26 29.02 7.79
C ALA A 429 -6.63 30.13 6.95
N GLU A 430 -5.51 30.70 7.41
CA GLU A 430 -4.78 31.76 6.70
C GLU A 430 -4.23 31.24 5.35
N LEU A 431 -3.72 30.01 5.33
CA LEU A 431 -3.19 29.40 4.12
C LEU A 431 -4.31 29.05 3.11
N THR A 432 -5.50 28.70 3.61
CA THR A 432 -6.68 28.44 2.78
C THR A 432 -7.28 29.75 2.26
N ASP A 433 -7.18 30.85 3.00
CA ASP A 433 -7.72 32.16 2.57
C ASP A 433 -6.99 32.74 1.35
N ILE A 434 -5.72 32.35 1.12
CA ILE A 434 -4.97 32.77 -0.07
C ILE A 434 -5.16 31.84 -1.27
N VAL A 435 -5.91 30.75 -1.13
CA VAL A 435 -6.31 29.90 -2.26
C VAL A 435 -7.30 30.65 -3.13
N ASP A 436 -7.06 30.70 -4.43
CA ASP A 436 -8.05 31.21 -5.38
C ASP A 436 -8.95 30.04 -5.82
N PRO A 437 -10.25 30.04 -5.45
CA PRO A 437 -11.17 28.97 -5.82
C PRO A 437 -11.57 28.97 -7.31
N HIS A 438 -11.04 29.89 -8.11
CA HIS A 438 -11.26 29.95 -9.56
C HIS A 438 -10.01 29.62 -10.38
N GLU A 439 -8.86 29.44 -9.74
CA GLU A 439 -7.60 29.08 -10.39
C GLU A 439 -7.22 27.63 -10.08
N TYR A 440 -6.40 27.04 -10.94
CA TYR A 440 -5.90 25.67 -10.79
C TYR A 440 -4.52 25.54 -11.42
N ASP A 441 -3.64 24.78 -10.77
CA ASP A 441 -2.25 24.51 -11.22
C ASP A 441 -1.46 25.79 -11.59
N PRO A 442 -1.27 26.74 -10.65
CA PRO A 442 -1.63 26.66 -9.23
C PRO A 442 -2.95 27.37 -8.88
N ALA A 443 -3.65 26.87 -7.86
CA ALA A 443 -4.87 27.42 -7.26
C ALA A 443 -4.55 28.59 -6.29
N ILE A 444 -3.81 29.57 -6.79
CA ILE A 444 -3.37 30.77 -6.06
C ILE A 444 -3.09 31.88 -7.06
N ASN A 445 -3.30 33.13 -6.66
CA ASN A 445 -2.96 34.26 -7.50
C ASN A 445 -1.43 34.39 -7.66
N VAL A 446 -0.92 34.04 -8.85
CA VAL A 446 0.52 34.03 -9.15
C VAL A 446 1.12 35.43 -9.32
N ASP A 447 0.32 36.47 -9.52
CA ASP A 447 0.80 37.85 -9.55
C ASP A 447 1.13 38.33 -8.12
N LEU A 448 0.33 37.89 -7.13
CA LEU A 448 0.58 38.12 -5.72
C LEU A 448 1.68 37.21 -5.16
N PHE A 449 1.64 35.93 -5.53
CA PHE A 449 2.53 34.87 -5.04
C PHE A 449 3.31 34.21 -6.20
N PRO A 450 4.28 34.94 -6.79
CA PRO A 450 5.04 34.43 -7.91
C PRO A 450 5.87 33.20 -7.52
N ASN A 451 6.19 32.38 -8.54
CA ASN A 451 7.02 31.17 -8.41
C ASN A 451 6.50 30.08 -7.45
N THR A 452 5.24 30.17 -7.01
CA THR A 452 4.58 29.16 -6.19
C THR A 452 4.67 27.79 -6.86
N LYS A 453 5.13 26.79 -6.10
CA LYS A 453 5.18 25.39 -6.54
C LYS A 453 3.78 24.82 -6.55
N THR A 454 3.46 24.05 -7.58
CA THR A 454 2.18 23.36 -7.72
C THR A 454 2.18 22.09 -6.87
N SER A 455 2.29 22.28 -5.56
CA SER A 455 2.53 21.23 -4.57
C SER A 455 1.99 21.66 -3.20
N THR A 456 2.30 20.88 -2.17
CA THR A 456 1.84 21.03 -0.79
C THR A 456 2.68 22.02 0.01
N TYR A 457 2.00 22.82 0.84
CA TYR A 457 2.59 23.85 1.70
C TYR A 457 2.12 23.68 3.14
N TRP A 458 3.07 23.62 4.06
CA TRP A 458 2.79 23.42 5.48
C TRP A 458 1.99 24.56 6.09
N SER A 459 1.07 24.21 7.00
CA SER A 459 0.50 25.12 7.99
C SER A 459 1.02 24.80 9.39
N SER A 460 0.90 25.74 10.32
CA SER A 460 1.17 25.55 11.74
C SER A 460 0.05 24.83 12.49
N THR A 461 -1.01 24.42 11.80
CA THR A 461 -2.17 23.76 12.42
C THR A 461 -1.94 22.26 12.44
N GLU A 462 -1.92 21.69 13.64
CA GLU A 462 -1.84 20.25 13.85
C GLU A 462 -3.17 19.58 13.46
N ASP A 463 -3.11 18.30 13.12
CA ASP A 463 -4.33 17.50 12.97
C ASP A 463 -4.96 17.27 14.35
N GLU A 464 -6.27 17.48 14.46
CA GLU A 464 -6.99 17.39 15.75
C GLU A 464 -7.09 15.94 16.26
N ASP A 465 -7.03 14.96 15.35
CA ASP A 465 -7.19 13.54 15.64
C ASP A 465 -5.84 12.81 15.77
N ASP A 466 -4.76 13.36 15.21
CA ASP A 466 -3.42 12.77 15.25
C ASP A 466 -2.29 13.83 15.35
N LEU A 467 -1.70 13.97 16.55
CA LEU A 467 -0.65 14.95 16.81
C LEU A 467 0.68 14.66 16.09
N ASP A 468 0.86 13.49 15.48
CA ASP A 468 2.01 13.21 14.62
C ASP A 468 1.85 13.81 13.21
N TYR A 469 0.65 14.32 12.90
CA TYR A 469 0.29 14.92 11.61
C TYR A 469 0.01 16.43 11.73
N ALA A 470 0.18 17.12 10.62
CA ALA A 470 -0.18 18.53 10.48
C ALA A 470 -0.95 18.77 9.18
N LEU A 471 -1.76 19.82 9.18
CA LEU A 471 -2.54 20.21 8.02
C LEU A 471 -1.66 20.99 7.02
N HIS A 472 -1.89 20.77 5.74
CA HIS A 472 -1.22 21.50 4.65
C HIS A 472 -2.21 21.82 3.52
N VAL A 473 -1.84 22.74 2.63
CA VAL A 473 -2.63 23.08 1.43
C VAL A 473 -1.85 22.69 0.19
N ASN A 474 -2.49 21.95 -0.72
CA ASN A 474 -1.93 21.65 -2.03
C ASN A 474 -2.29 22.76 -3.02
N PHE A 475 -1.35 23.66 -3.33
CA PHE A 475 -1.58 24.75 -4.29
C PHE A 475 -1.70 24.28 -5.73
N LYS A 476 -1.59 22.99 -6.05
CA LYS A 476 -2.08 22.52 -7.35
C LYS A 476 -3.60 22.72 -7.47
N CYS A 477 -4.35 22.50 -6.39
CA CYS A 477 -5.82 22.48 -6.43
C CYS A 477 -6.52 23.20 -5.28
N GLY A 478 -5.78 23.80 -4.37
CA GLY A 478 -6.30 24.58 -3.26
C GLY A 478 -6.89 23.74 -2.13
N TYR A 479 -6.62 22.43 -2.11
CA TYR A 479 -7.23 21.51 -1.15
C TYR A 479 -6.38 21.35 0.08
N MET A 480 -7.06 21.26 1.22
CA MET A 480 -6.47 20.96 2.50
C MET A 480 -6.38 19.45 2.68
N PHE A 481 -5.20 18.99 3.06
CA PHE A 481 -4.96 17.61 3.48
C PHE A 481 -4.17 17.60 4.79
N HIS A 482 -3.78 16.41 5.23
CA HIS A 482 -2.92 16.22 6.38
C HIS A 482 -1.73 15.33 6.03
N TYR A 483 -0.60 15.56 6.68
CA TYR A 483 0.60 14.78 6.39
C TYR A 483 1.47 14.64 7.63
N GLU A 484 2.21 13.53 7.70
CA GLU A 484 3.05 13.22 8.85
C GLU A 484 4.11 14.31 9.00
N LYS A 485 4.33 14.82 10.22
CA LYS A 485 5.21 15.97 10.47
C LYS A 485 6.66 15.74 10.05
N THR A 486 7.08 14.49 9.87
CA THR A 486 8.39 14.08 9.33
C THR A 486 8.47 14.13 7.81
N GLY A 487 7.33 14.28 7.12
CA GLY A 487 7.21 14.46 5.67
C GLY A 487 7.87 15.75 5.17
N ARG A 488 7.88 16.00 3.86
CA ARG A 488 8.60 17.15 3.26
C ARG A 488 7.69 17.98 2.36
N ASP A 489 7.30 19.17 2.80
CA ASP A 489 6.49 20.13 2.03
C ASP A 489 7.15 21.52 1.94
N TYR A 490 6.65 22.33 1.01
CA TYR A 490 7.10 23.72 0.85
C TYR A 490 6.56 24.62 1.97
N VAL A 491 7.13 25.82 2.08
CA VAL A 491 6.83 26.74 3.17
C VAL A 491 6.66 28.15 2.62
N ARG A 492 5.64 28.84 3.12
CA ARG A 492 5.42 30.26 2.88
C ARG A 492 5.09 30.93 4.20
N CYS A 493 5.93 31.87 4.62
CA CYS A 493 5.79 32.49 5.94
C CYS A 493 4.80 33.65 5.91
N VAL A 494 4.17 33.87 7.05
CA VAL A 494 3.25 34.98 7.30
C VAL A 494 3.61 35.68 8.60
N ARG A 495 3.22 36.95 8.73
CA ARG A 495 3.27 37.71 9.97
C ARG A 495 2.08 38.64 10.09
N MET A 496 1.83 39.14 11.30
CA MET A 496 0.83 40.20 11.51
C MET A 496 1.42 41.54 11.06
N ASN A 497 0.61 42.37 10.41
CA ASN A 497 0.96 43.78 10.21
C ASN A 497 0.87 44.52 11.57
N PRO A 498 1.89 45.26 12.00
CA PRO A 498 1.92 45.96 13.30
C PRO A 498 0.81 47.01 13.50
#